data_AF-A0A819UAP3-F1
#
_entry.id   AF-A0A819UAP3-F1
#
_cell.length_a   1.000
_cell.length_b   1.000
_cell.length_c   1.000
_cell.angle_alpha   90.00
_cell.angle_beta   90.00
_cell.angle_gamma   90.00
#
_symmetry.space_group_name_H-M   'P 1'
#
loop_
_entity.id
_entity.type
_entity.pdbx_description
1 polymer ?
#
loop_
_entity_poly.entity_id
_entity_poly.type
_entity_poly.pdbx_seq_one_letter_code
_entity_poly.pdbx_strand_id
1 'polypeptide(L)'
;SSKISFPLPANTKKLTEVLECNKNTADSHVPRDSRLIRLTGIHPFNYEAPLSALYDSEFLTPTELWYIRNHGVVPKVLDNEIFIWKFTIEGLVGQPMVFELNELFKFCQVTSSITLVCASN
;
A
#
# COMPACT_ATOMS: atom_id res chain seq x y z
N SER A 1 16.96 -28.29 -11.81
CA SER A 1 15.87 -27.32 -11.54
C SER A 1 16.39 -26.34 -10.49
N SER A 2 16.86 -25.17 -10.90
CA SER A 2 17.35 -24.14 -9.98
C SER A 2 16.16 -23.58 -9.20
N LYS A 3 16.14 -23.77 -7.88
CA LYS A 3 15.18 -23.11 -7.00
C LYS A 3 15.31 -21.60 -7.23
N ILE A 4 14.30 -20.99 -7.86
CA ILE A 4 14.19 -19.54 -7.91
C ILE A 4 13.95 -19.11 -6.46
N SER A 5 14.98 -18.54 -5.86
CA SER A 5 14.96 -18.01 -4.50
C SER A 5 14.36 -16.62 -4.55
N PHE A 6 13.06 -16.50 -4.25
CA PHE A 6 12.45 -15.19 -4.04
C PHE A 6 12.94 -14.62 -2.70
N PRO A 7 13.30 -13.33 -2.63
CA PRO A 7 13.63 -12.70 -1.37
C PRO A 7 12.40 -12.75 -0.45
N LEU A 8 12.62 -13.13 0.81
CA LEU A 8 11.59 -13.07 1.84
C LEU A 8 11.13 -11.62 2.01
N PRO A 9 9.84 -11.37 2.35
CA PRO A 9 9.35 -10.02 2.59
C PRO A 9 10.26 -9.24 3.54
N ALA A 10 10.44 -7.95 3.27
CA ALA A 10 11.23 -7.07 4.12
C ALA A 10 10.75 -7.14 5.56
N ASN A 11 11.68 -7.11 6.51
CA ASN A 11 11.33 -6.98 7.92
C ASN A 11 10.62 -5.63 8.13
N THR A 12 9.33 -5.68 8.43
CA THR A 12 8.42 -4.53 8.44
C THR A 12 7.93 -4.29 9.87
N LYS A 13 7.95 -3.04 10.31
CA LYS A 13 7.32 -2.63 11.57
C LYS A 13 5.84 -2.30 11.33
N LYS A 14 4.93 -3.02 11.99
CA LYS A 14 3.51 -2.65 12.02
C LYS A 14 3.35 -1.36 12.83
N LEU A 15 2.93 -0.28 12.16
CA LEU A 15 2.62 0.98 12.81
C LEU A 15 1.20 0.94 13.38
N THR A 16 1.04 1.40 14.62
CA THR A 16 -0.26 1.43 15.32
C THR A 16 -0.68 2.84 15.73
N GLU A 17 0.25 3.78 15.77
CA GLU A 17 0.01 5.13 16.27
C GLU A 17 -0.11 6.14 15.12
N VAL A 18 -1.10 7.02 15.23
CA VAL A 18 -1.31 8.13 14.31
C VAL A 18 -0.49 9.32 14.80
N LEU A 19 0.36 9.86 13.92
CA LEU A 19 1.18 11.02 14.21
C LEU A 19 0.31 12.23 14.58
N GLU A 20 0.78 13.05 15.52
CA GLU A 20 0.02 14.20 16.05
C GLU A 20 -0.51 15.13 14.95
N CYS A 21 0.34 15.45 13.97
CA CYS A 21 -0.04 16.30 12.83
C CYS A 21 -1.14 15.71 11.94
N ASN A 22 -1.38 14.39 11.98
CA ASN A 22 -2.40 13.72 11.19
C ASN A 22 -3.75 13.61 11.94
N LYS A 23 -3.77 13.79 13.27
CA LYS A 23 -5.00 13.60 14.09
C LYS A 23 -6.14 14.54 13.69
N ASN A 24 -5.82 15.74 13.19
CA ASN A 24 -6.79 16.74 12.74
C ASN A 24 -7.08 16.69 11.24
N THR A 25 -6.74 15.59 10.57
CA THR A 25 -6.95 15.40 9.12
C THR A 25 -8.02 14.35 8.85
N ALA A 26 -8.49 14.28 7.60
CA ALA A 26 -9.39 13.21 7.17
C ALA A 26 -8.74 11.80 7.27
N ASP A 27 -7.41 11.74 7.31
CA ASP A 27 -6.62 10.49 7.42
C ASP A 27 -6.23 10.16 8.88
N SER A 28 -6.96 10.69 9.87
CA SER A 28 -6.69 10.50 11.32
C SER A 28 -6.82 9.05 11.81
N HIS A 29 -7.22 8.12 10.94
CA HIS A 29 -7.31 6.70 11.19
C HIS A 29 -6.10 5.91 10.66
N VAL A 30 -5.14 6.58 9.99
CA VAL A 30 -4.04 5.90 9.30
C VAL A 30 -2.69 6.17 9.98
N PRO A 31 -2.06 5.15 10.59
CA PRO A 31 -0.72 5.30 11.16
C PRO A 31 0.33 5.41 10.06
N ARG A 32 1.34 6.27 10.27
CA ARG A 32 2.38 6.60 9.28
C ARG A 32 3.74 6.73 9.96
N ASP A 33 4.80 6.33 9.27
CA ASP A 33 6.14 6.41 9.82
C ASP A 33 6.57 7.88 9.88
N SER A 34 7.13 8.29 11.01
CA SER A 34 7.57 9.68 11.23
C SER A 34 8.79 10.06 10.41
N ARG A 35 9.53 9.08 9.86
CA ARG A 35 10.71 9.31 9.01
C ARG A 35 10.35 9.77 7.60
N LEU A 36 9.13 9.54 7.14
CA LEU A 36 8.70 9.88 5.78
C LEU A 36 8.71 11.40 5.55
N ILE A 37 9.21 11.82 4.39
CA ILE A 37 9.31 13.23 3.98
C ILE A 37 7.98 13.64 3.34
N ARG A 38 7.35 14.72 3.84
CA ARG A 38 6.07 15.23 3.30
C ARG A 38 6.30 16.08 2.06
N LEU A 39 5.64 15.76 0.95
CA LEU A 39 5.78 16.47 -0.33
C LEU A 39 4.65 17.48 -0.60
N THR A 40 3.49 17.33 0.06
CA THR A 40 2.31 18.19 -0.14
C THR A 40 1.76 18.76 1.18
N GLY A 41 2.64 19.02 2.14
CA GLY A 41 2.25 19.44 3.48
C GLY A 41 1.55 18.30 4.24
N ILE A 42 0.50 18.62 5.01
CA ILE A 42 -0.14 17.65 5.90
C ILE A 42 -1.09 16.70 5.13
N HIS A 43 -1.91 17.25 4.22
CA HIS A 43 -2.93 16.51 3.47
C HIS A 43 -3.21 17.19 2.11
N PRO A 44 -3.38 16.46 0.99
CA PRO A 44 -3.39 15.00 0.85
C PRO A 44 -2.03 14.38 1.15
N PHE A 45 -2.02 13.09 1.49
CA PHE A 45 -0.82 12.46 2.00
C PHE A 45 0.11 11.99 0.85
N ASN A 46 1.12 12.81 0.46
CA ASN A 46 2.17 12.43 -0.51
C ASN A 46 3.58 12.48 0.08
N TYR A 47 4.29 11.35 0.05
CA TYR A 47 5.53 11.14 0.80
C TYR A 47 6.49 10.21 0.09
N GLU A 48 7.77 10.39 0.40
CA GLU A 48 8.86 9.50 0.06
C GLU A 48 9.69 9.17 1.30
N ALA A 49 10.40 8.04 1.27
CA ALA A 49 11.38 7.73 2.29
C ALA A 49 12.66 8.55 2.10
N PRO A 50 13.38 8.88 3.19
CA PRO A 50 14.74 9.39 3.09
C PRO A 50 15.61 8.43 2.27
N LEU A 51 16.37 8.97 1.32
CA LEU A 51 17.14 8.17 0.36
C LEU A 51 18.07 7.15 1.04
N SER A 52 18.74 7.53 2.13
CA SER A 52 19.59 6.61 2.90
C SER A 52 18.79 5.45 3.49
N ALA A 53 17.65 5.71 4.13
CA ALA A 53 16.81 4.67 4.70
C ALA A 53 16.23 3.73 3.62
N LEU A 54 15.91 4.26 2.44
CA LEU A 54 15.48 3.46 1.30
C LEU A 54 16.62 2.57 0.76
N TYR A 55 17.82 3.12 0.64
CA TYR A 55 19.00 2.38 0.18
C TYR A 55 19.41 1.28 1.18
N ASP A 56 19.39 1.60 2.47
CA ASP A 56 19.72 0.67 3.56
C ASP A 56 18.69 -0.47 3.69
N SER A 57 17.52 -0.34 3.07
CA SER A 57 16.50 -1.39 2.99
C SER A 57 16.82 -2.51 1.98
N GLU A 58 17.95 -2.39 1.27
CA GLU A 58 18.39 -3.33 0.23
C GLU A 58 17.33 -3.52 -0.88
N PHE A 59 16.96 -4.77 -1.19
CA PHE A 59 16.13 -5.09 -2.35
C PHE A 59 14.63 -4.90 -2.11
N LEU A 60 14.13 -5.18 -0.90
CA LEU A 60 12.71 -5.04 -0.57
C LEU A 60 12.54 -3.93 0.45
N THR A 61 11.85 -2.86 0.06
CA THR A 61 11.52 -1.76 0.95
C THR A 61 10.48 -2.20 2.00
N PRO A 62 10.74 -2.01 3.32
CA PRO A 62 9.74 -2.18 4.38
C PRO A 62 8.49 -1.36 4.14
N THR A 63 7.31 -1.89 4.48
CA THR A 63 6.03 -1.24 4.19
C THR A 63 5.90 0.13 4.83
N GLU A 64 6.51 0.37 5.99
CA GLU A 64 6.50 1.66 6.67
C GLU A 64 7.35 2.74 5.98
N LEU A 65 8.27 2.34 5.09
CA LEU A 65 9.12 3.23 4.28
C LEU A 65 8.66 3.31 2.82
N TRP A 66 7.60 2.62 2.44
CA TRP A 66 7.08 2.68 1.09
C TRP A 66 6.55 4.09 0.78
N TYR A 67 6.86 4.60 -0.42
CA TYR A 67 6.34 5.89 -0.84
C TYR A 67 4.81 5.84 -0.91
N ILE A 68 4.16 6.97 -0.60
CA ILE A 68 2.72 7.09 -0.64
C ILE A 68 2.38 8.24 -1.57
N ARG A 69 1.51 7.98 -2.56
CA ARG A 69 1.00 9.00 -3.46
C ARG A 69 -0.53 8.96 -3.46
N ASN A 70 -1.14 9.84 -2.67
CA ASN A 70 -2.58 10.00 -2.63
C ASN A 70 -3.02 11.28 -3.34
N HIS A 71 -4.04 11.15 -4.19
CA HIS A 71 -4.72 12.30 -4.78
C HIS A 71 -5.73 12.96 -3.83
N GLY A 72 -6.16 12.25 -2.78
CA GLY A 72 -7.17 12.72 -1.82
C GLY A 72 -7.14 11.93 -0.51
N VAL A 73 -8.32 11.84 0.13
CA VAL A 73 -8.54 11.14 1.40
C VAL A 73 -8.42 9.64 1.24
N VAL A 74 -7.84 8.97 2.24
CA VAL A 74 -7.83 7.51 2.34
C VAL A 74 -9.22 7.04 2.79
N PRO A 75 -9.91 6.19 2.01
CA PRO A 75 -11.18 5.62 2.44
C PRO A 75 -10.99 4.79 3.72
N LYS A 76 -11.89 4.98 4.69
CA LYS A 76 -11.89 4.16 5.90
C LYS A 76 -12.55 2.81 5.58
N VAL A 77 -11.78 1.73 5.74
CA VAL A 77 -12.24 0.35 5.54
C VAL A 77 -12.11 -0.38 6.87
N LEU A 78 -13.18 -1.04 7.33
CA LEU A 78 -13.15 -1.82 8.57
C LEU A 78 -12.67 -3.25 8.30
N ASP A 79 -11.89 -3.83 9.22
CA ASP A 79 -11.30 -5.17 9.05
C ASP A 79 -12.37 -6.25 8.80
N ASN A 80 -13.55 -6.13 9.40
CA ASN A 80 -14.66 -7.07 9.22
C ASN A 80 -15.39 -6.92 7.87
N GLU A 81 -15.12 -5.86 7.11
CA GLU A 81 -15.73 -5.59 5.79
C GLU A 81 -14.81 -6.01 4.63
N ILE A 82 -13.54 -6.29 4.89
CA ILE A 82 -12.52 -6.57 3.86
C ILE A 82 -12.96 -7.70 2.93
N PHE A 83 -13.43 -8.83 3.48
CA PHE A 83 -13.75 -10.01 2.68
C PHE A 83 -15.02 -9.88 1.82
N ILE A 84 -15.93 -8.96 2.18
CA ILE A 84 -17.16 -8.68 1.43
C ILE A 84 -17.00 -7.46 0.50
N TRP A 85 -15.79 -6.90 0.39
CA TRP A 85 -15.52 -5.81 -0.53
C TRP A 85 -15.78 -6.25 -1.97
N LYS A 86 -16.60 -5.47 -2.69
CA LYS A 86 -17.01 -5.79 -4.07
C LYS A 86 -16.22 -4.99 -5.09
N PHE A 87 -15.88 -5.63 -6.20
CA PHE A 87 -15.36 -4.97 -7.39
C PHE A 87 -16.03 -5.52 -8.65
N THR A 88 -16.07 -4.69 -9.68
CA THR A 88 -16.73 -4.98 -10.96
C THR A 88 -15.70 -5.21 -12.06
N ILE A 89 -15.96 -6.20 -12.92
CA ILE A 89 -15.30 -6.37 -14.21
C ILE A 89 -16.34 -5.98 -15.26
N GLU A 90 -16.09 -4.89 -15.98
CA GLU A 90 -17.03 -4.29 -16.92
C GLU A 90 -16.30 -3.71 -18.15
N GLY A 91 -17.05 -3.10 -19.08
CA GLY A 91 -16.52 -2.57 -20.34
C GLY A 91 -16.61 -3.56 -21.50
N LEU A 92 -15.54 -3.68 -22.29
CA LEU A 92 -15.48 -4.57 -23.47
C LEU A 92 -15.20 -6.02 -23.08
N VAL A 93 -16.14 -6.63 -22.35
CA VAL A 93 -16.08 -8.02 -21.89
C VAL A 93 -17.30 -8.80 -22.35
N GLY A 94 -17.14 -10.12 -22.54
CA GLY A 94 -18.24 -10.98 -22.97
C GLY A 94 -19.38 -11.06 -21.95
N GLN A 95 -19.04 -11.08 -20.65
CA GLN A 95 -19.99 -11.06 -19.54
C GLN A 95 -19.44 -10.19 -18.40
N PRO A 96 -20.09 -9.05 -18.07
CA PRO A 96 -19.76 -8.28 -16.89
C PRO A 96 -20.00 -9.10 -15.61
N MET A 97 -19.13 -8.93 -14.62
CA MET A 97 -19.18 -9.70 -13.38
C MET A 97 -18.90 -8.80 -12.18
N VAL A 98 -19.49 -9.16 -11.04
CA VAL A 98 -19.20 -8.56 -9.73
C VAL A 98 -18.65 -9.65 -8.85
N PHE A 99 -17.52 -9.39 -8.19
CA PHE A 99 -16.87 -10.33 -7.28
C PHE A 99 -16.75 -9.70 -5.89
N GLU A 100 -16.86 -10.53 -4.86
CA GLU A 100 -16.35 -10.21 -3.53
C GLU A 100 -14.86 -10.57 -3.42
N LEU A 101 -14.10 -9.87 -2.57
CA LEU A 101 -12.68 -10.12 -2.37
C LEU A 101 -12.41 -11.58 -1.95
N ASN A 102 -13.29 -12.19 -1.16
CA ASN A 102 -13.18 -13.58 -0.75
C ASN A 102 -13.16 -14.58 -1.94
N GLU A 103 -13.72 -14.21 -3.09
CA GLU A 103 -13.80 -15.07 -4.27
C GLU A 103 -12.46 -15.12 -4.99
N LEU A 104 -11.60 -14.10 -4.83
CA LEU A 104 -10.27 -14.06 -5.42
C LEU A 104 -9.36 -15.17 -4.89
N PHE A 105 -9.59 -15.66 -3.67
CA PHE A 105 -8.81 -16.77 -3.10
C PHE A 105 -9.07 -18.11 -3.80
N LYS A 106 -10.11 -18.23 -4.62
CA LYS A 106 -10.38 -19.43 -5.44
C LYS A 106 -9.48 -19.50 -6.69
N PHE A 107 -8.81 -18.41 -7.05
CA PHE A 107 -7.91 -18.33 -8.20
C PHE A 107 -6.46 -18.64 -7.82
N CYS A 108 -5.64 -18.95 -8.81
CA CYS A 108 -4.20 -19.15 -8.62
C CYS A 108 -3.54 -17.87 -8.10
N GLN A 109 -2.90 -17.95 -6.94
CA GLN A 109 -2.17 -16.83 -6.33
C GLN A 109 -0.73 -16.81 -6.84
N VAL A 110 -0.27 -15.65 -7.29
CA VAL A 110 1.11 -15.43 -7.70
C VAL A 110 1.76 -14.39 -6.80
N THR A 111 3.03 -14.59 -6.47
CA THR A 111 3.83 -13.64 -5.69
C THR A 111 5.04 -13.24 -6.53
N SER A 112 5.29 -11.94 -6.65
CA SER A 112 6.36 -11.39 -7.49
C SER A 112 6.90 -10.12 -6.86
N SER A 113 8.22 -9.94 -6.91
CA SER A 113 8.87 -8.70 -6.51
C SER A 113 8.71 -7.67 -7.62
N ILE A 114 8.06 -6.55 -7.31
CA ILE A 114 7.78 -5.47 -8.26
C ILE A 114 8.25 -4.16 -7.64
N THR A 115 9.08 -3.42 -8.38
CA THR A 115 9.41 -2.04 -8.05
C THR A 115 8.31 -1.14 -8.61
N LEU A 116 7.62 -0.39 -7.74
CA LEU A 116 6.77 0.72 -8.18
C LEU A 116 7.53 2.03 -8.01
N VAL A 117 7.37 2.91 -9.00
CA VAL A 117 7.97 4.25 -9.02
C VAL A 117 6.88 5.24 -9.39
N CYS A 118 6.80 6.37 -8.68
CA CYS A 118 5.91 7.46 -9.05
C CYS A 118 6.36 8.07 -10.38
N ALA A 119 5.42 8.45 -11.25
CA ALA A 119 5.74 9.00 -12.58
C ALA A 119 6.60 10.27 -12.56
N SER A 120 6.65 10.98 -11.42
CA SER A 120 7.41 12.22 -11.22
C SER A 120 8.73 12.04 -10.46
N ASN A 121 9.17 10.81 -10.23
CA ASN A 121 10.47 10.50 -9.59
C ASN A 121 11.61 10.50 -10.62
#